data_AF-A0A202DVK6-F1
#
_entry.id   AF-A0A202DVK6-F1
#
_cell.length_a   1.000
_cell.length_b   1.000
_cell.length_c   1.000
_cell.angle_alpha   90.00
_cell.angle_beta   90.00
_cell.angle_gamma   90.00
#
_symmetry.space_group_name_H-M   'P 1'
#
loop_
_entity.id
_entity.type
_entity.pdbx_description
1 polymer ?
#
loop_
_entity_poly.entity_id
_entity_poly.type
_entity_poly.pdbx_seq_one_letter_code
_entity_poly.pdbx_strand_id
1 'polypeptide(L)'
;LLLRSFGVDAVVYLQDELPDRMKSLVLGLEVVHSIPERSFSAAISVDTATRPRIGKCVEKFVSSADVLINIDHHTSNLGWGDINHIDSQASATAEIIASLIDVWAVEPGAAVANLLYAGILEDTGEFRFSNTRPASLRAAGCFRPHWG
;
A
#
# COMPACT_ATOMS: atom_id res chain seq x y z
N LEU A 1 -9.09 -2.82 -2.36
CA LEU A 1 -10.11 -3.52 -1.55
C LEU A 1 -10.71 -2.63 -0.47
N LEU A 2 -9.90 -2.10 0.45
CA LEU A 2 -10.39 -1.25 1.55
C LEU A 2 -11.17 -0.01 1.09
N LEU A 3 -10.66 0.75 0.13
CA LEU A 3 -11.39 1.91 -0.39
C LEU A 3 -12.71 1.50 -1.08
N ARG A 4 -12.70 0.37 -1.80
CA ARG A 4 -13.90 -0.19 -2.43
C ARG A 4 -14.97 -0.58 -1.40
N SER A 5 -14.58 -1.06 -0.20
CA SER A 5 -15.55 -1.34 0.88
C SER A 5 -16.20 -0.08 1.47
N PHE A 6 -15.61 1.11 1.26
CA PHE A 6 -16.24 2.40 1.55
C PHE A 6 -17.06 2.96 0.39
N GLY A 7 -17.26 2.19 -0.69
CA GLY A 7 -17.97 2.64 -1.88
C GLY A 7 -17.13 3.51 -2.82
N VAL A 8 -15.82 3.60 -2.63
CA VAL A 8 -14.92 4.32 -3.54
C VAL A 8 -14.67 3.45 -4.78
N ASP A 9 -14.97 4.00 -5.96
CA ASP A 9 -14.59 3.42 -7.25
C ASP A 9 -13.07 3.57 -7.44
N ALA A 10 -12.32 2.56 -6.99
CA ALA A 10 -10.87 2.56 -6.95
C ALA A 10 -10.29 1.53 -7.93
N VAL A 11 -9.22 1.91 -8.63
CA VAL A 11 -8.43 1.04 -9.50
C VAL A 11 -7.06 0.83 -8.87
N VAL A 12 -6.60 -0.42 -8.80
CA VAL A 12 -5.23 -0.75 -8.35
C VAL A 12 -4.38 -0.94 -9.58
N TYR A 13 -3.37 -0.09 -9.76
CA TYR A 13 -2.42 -0.18 -10.86
C TYR A 13 -1.06 -0.65 -10.35
N LEU A 14 -0.41 -1.54 -11.11
CA LEU A 14 0.98 -1.91 -10.92
C LEU A 14 1.66 -1.99 -12.29
N GLN A 15 2.76 -1.27 -12.47
CA GLN A 15 3.46 -1.27 -13.77
C GLN A 15 4.12 -2.62 -14.05
N ASP A 16 4.78 -3.19 -13.04
CA ASP A 16 5.56 -4.40 -13.18
C ASP A 16 4.70 -5.65 -12.96
N GLU A 17 5.15 -6.78 -13.49
CA GLU A 17 4.56 -8.07 -13.16
C GLU A 17 4.84 -8.45 -11.70
N LEU A 18 3.86 -9.05 -11.04
CA LEU A 18 4.04 -9.56 -9.69
C LEU A 18 4.97 -10.78 -9.68
N PRO A 19 5.94 -10.85 -8.75
CA PRO A 19 6.72 -12.06 -8.52
C PRO A 19 5.82 -13.27 -8.25
N ASP A 20 6.21 -14.47 -8.70
CA ASP A 20 5.40 -15.69 -8.58
C ASP A 20 4.93 -15.97 -7.14
N ARG A 21 5.80 -15.72 -6.15
CA ARG A 21 5.48 -15.90 -4.73
C ARG A 21 4.32 -15.03 -4.23
N MET A 22 4.04 -13.92 -4.90
CA MET A 22 2.98 -12.97 -4.53
C MET A 22 1.69 -13.20 -5.30
N LYS A 23 1.71 -13.97 -6.39
CA LYS A 23 0.53 -14.19 -7.26
C LYS A 23 -0.64 -14.84 -6.52
N SER A 24 -0.36 -15.75 -5.58
CA SER A 24 -1.40 -16.38 -4.76
C SER A 24 -2.06 -15.41 -3.77
N LEU A 25 -1.31 -14.45 -3.24
CA LEU A 25 -1.81 -13.44 -2.30
C LEU A 25 -2.78 -12.45 -2.94
N VAL A 26 -2.59 -12.19 -4.24
CA VAL A 26 -3.43 -11.26 -5.01
C VAL A 26 -4.46 -11.99 -5.88
N LEU A 27 -4.60 -13.31 -5.74
CA LEU A 27 -5.51 -14.08 -6.58
C LEU A 27 -6.96 -13.58 -6.35
N GLY A 28 -7.66 -13.26 -7.45
CA GLY A 28 -9.00 -12.67 -7.40
C GLY A 28 -9.02 -11.16 -7.16
N LEU A 29 -7.85 -10.52 -7.05
CA LEU A 29 -7.75 -9.06 -7.07
C LEU A 29 -7.56 -8.56 -8.48
N GLU A 30 -8.32 -7.54 -8.82
CA GLU A 30 -8.14 -6.81 -10.06
C GLU A 30 -6.99 -5.82 -9.91
N VAL A 31 -5.83 -6.21 -10.43
CA VAL A 31 -4.67 -5.34 -10.63
C VAL A 31 -4.55 -5.07 -12.12
N VAL A 32 -4.54 -3.79 -12.50
CA VAL A 32 -4.41 -3.40 -13.90
C VAL A 32 -2.97 -3.00 -14.21
N HIS A 33 -2.51 -3.36 -15.41
CA HIS A 33 -1.19 -2.97 -15.94
C HIS A 33 -1.29 -1.84 -16.96
N SER A 34 -2.51 -1.40 -17.27
CA SER A 34 -2.81 -0.20 -18.05
C SER A 34 -3.89 0.59 -17.32
N ILE A 35 -3.71 1.91 -17.27
CA ILE A 35 -4.67 2.79 -16.59
C ILE A 35 -5.82 3.06 -17.56
N PRO A 36 -7.08 2.88 -17.13
CA PRO A 36 -8.23 3.11 -17.99
C PRO A 36 -8.34 4.59 -18.38
N GLU A 37 -8.84 4.86 -19.59
CA GLU A 37 -9.03 6.21 -20.13
C GLU A 37 -10.22 6.91 -19.47
N ARG A 38 -10.04 7.35 -18.22
CA ARG A 38 -11.01 8.13 -17.44
C ARG A 38 -10.29 9.10 -16.51
N SER A 39 -11.02 10.09 -15.98
CA SER A 39 -10.52 10.97 -14.93
C SER A 39 -10.57 10.31 -13.55
N PHE A 40 -9.64 10.71 -12.69
CA PHE A 40 -9.56 10.31 -11.29
C PHE A 40 -9.54 11.58 -10.44
N SER A 41 -10.34 11.63 -9.39
CA SER A 41 -10.31 12.75 -8.44
C SER A 41 -9.11 12.69 -7.49
N ALA A 42 -8.52 11.51 -7.30
CA ALA A 42 -7.33 11.33 -6.48
C ALA A 42 -6.44 10.23 -7.05
N ALA A 43 -5.13 10.41 -6.92
CA ALA A 43 -4.13 9.37 -7.09
C ALA A 43 -3.45 9.10 -5.74
N ILE A 44 -3.31 7.82 -5.37
CA ILE A 44 -2.64 7.41 -4.13
C ILE A 44 -1.43 6.58 -4.51
N SER A 45 -0.25 7.11 -4.17
CA SER A 45 1.01 6.40 -4.28
C SER A 45 1.38 5.81 -2.94
N VAL A 46 1.75 4.54 -2.93
CA VAL A 46 2.16 3.80 -1.73
C VAL A 46 3.57 3.25 -1.92
N ASP A 47 4.38 3.33 -0.87
CA ASP A 47 5.72 2.72 -0.80
C ASP A 47 6.74 3.25 -1.81
N THR A 48 6.65 4.54 -2.17
CA THR A 48 7.54 5.15 -3.16
C THR A 48 8.21 6.42 -2.63
N ALA A 49 9.50 6.27 -2.31
CA ALA A 49 10.33 7.36 -1.80
C ALA A 49 10.48 8.56 -2.73
N THR A 50 10.36 8.38 -4.05
CA THR A 50 10.52 9.46 -5.03
C THR A 50 9.54 9.32 -6.18
N ARG A 51 9.12 10.46 -6.73
CA ARG A 51 8.19 10.55 -7.88
C ARG A 51 8.60 9.67 -9.07
N PRO A 52 9.88 9.60 -9.49
CA PRO A 52 10.25 8.75 -10.63
C PRO A 52 9.97 7.25 -10.43
N ARG A 53 9.86 6.76 -9.18
CA ARG A 53 9.59 5.33 -8.90
C ARG A 53 8.18 4.87 -9.27
N ILE A 54 7.23 5.79 -9.46
CA ILE A 54 5.89 5.43 -9.94
C ILE A 54 5.87 4.98 -11.40
N GLY A 55 6.96 5.25 -12.14
CA GLY A 55 7.09 4.92 -13.54
C GLY A 55 6.47 5.96 -14.49
N LYS A 56 7.09 6.10 -15.66
CA LYS A 56 6.72 7.12 -16.66
C LYS A 56 5.31 6.94 -17.22
N CYS A 57 4.82 5.69 -17.26
CA CYS A 57 3.48 5.38 -17.74
C CYS A 57 2.38 5.94 -16.83
N VAL A 58 2.68 6.11 -15.54
CA VAL A 58 1.73 6.58 -14.51
C VAL A 58 1.79 8.08 -14.32
N GLU A 59 2.93 8.71 -14.66
CA GLU A 59 3.17 10.13 -14.44
C GLU A 59 2.11 11.02 -15.10
N LYS A 60 1.66 10.68 -16.32
CA LYS A 60 0.59 11.41 -17.01
C LYS A 60 -0.74 11.35 -16.23
N PHE A 61 -1.04 10.22 -15.60
CA PHE A 61 -2.29 10.00 -14.87
C PHE A 61 -2.26 10.65 -13.49
N VAL A 62 -1.16 10.50 -12.77
CA VAL A 62 -0.93 11.21 -11.51
C VAL A 62 -1.01 12.71 -11.70
N SER A 63 -0.48 13.23 -12.82
CA SER A 63 -0.58 14.66 -13.15
C SER A 63 -1.98 15.09 -13.60
N SER A 64 -2.88 14.15 -13.88
CA SER A 64 -4.27 14.42 -14.29
C SER A 64 -5.28 14.24 -13.16
N ALA A 65 -4.86 13.71 -12.01
CA ALA A 65 -5.69 13.62 -10.83
C ALA A 65 -5.75 14.97 -10.11
N ASP A 66 -6.89 15.30 -9.50
CA ASP A 66 -7.05 16.59 -8.80
C ASP A 66 -6.17 16.70 -7.55
N VAL A 67 -5.86 15.55 -6.92
CA VAL A 67 -4.95 15.48 -5.77
C VAL A 67 -4.09 14.22 -5.81
N LEU A 68 -2.83 14.36 -5.46
CA LEU A 68 -1.88 13.28 -5.29
C LEU A 68 -1.53 13.08 -3.82
N ILE A 69 -1.79 11.88 -3.30
CA ILE A 69 -1.48 11.46 -1.95
C ILE A 69 -0.31 10.48 -1.99
N ASN A 70 0.71 10.70 -1.18
CA ASN A 70 1.84 9.79 -1.02
C ASN A 70 1.90 9.26 0.42
N ILE A 71 1.86 7.93 0.57
CA ILE A 71 1.97 7.22 1.85
C ILE A 71 3.21 6.33 1.78
N ASP A 72 4.18 6.57 2.66
CA ASP A 72 5.46 5.89 2.58
C ASP A 72 6.20 5.86 3.91
N HIS A 73 7.13 4.91 4.08
CA HIS A 73 7.95 4.76 5.28
C HIS A 73 9.45 4.98 5.04
N HIS A 74 9.89 5.21 3.80
CA HIS A 74 11.31 5.39 3.51
C HIS A 74 11.85 6.70 4.10
N THR A 75 12.96 6.64 4.84
CA THR A 75 13.66 7.82 5.38
C THR A 75 14.15 8.79 4.30
N SER A 76 14.32 8.30 3.07
CA SER A 76 14.72 9.09 1.90
C SER A 76 13.56 9.84 1.25
N ASN A 77 12.31 9.58 1.65
CA ASN A 77 11.15 10.28 1.10
C ASN A 77 11.02 11.67 1.71
N LEU A 78 11.17 12.70 0.88
CA LEU A 78 11.03 14.11 1.29
C LEU A 78 9.61 14.65 1.10
N GLY A 79 8.67 13.82 0.66
CA GLY A 79 7.33 14.22 0.26
C GLY A 79 7.30 14.81 -1.15
N TRP A 80 6.53 14.20 -2.03
CA TRP A 80 6.43 14.60 -3.44
C TRP A 80 4.99 14.61 -3.98
N GLY A 81 4.01 14.22 -3.14
CA GLY A 81 2.59 14.42 -3.40
C GLY A 81 2.10 15.79 -2.90
N ASP A 82 0.84 16.12 -3.22
CA ASP A 82 0.15 17.28 -2.65
C ASP A 82 -0.15 17.06 -1.17
N ILE A 83 -0.47 15.81 -0.79
CA ILE A 83 -0.63 15.34 0.58
C ILE A 83 0.39 14.23 0.81
N ASN A 84 1.15 14.31 1.91
CA ASN A 84 2.18 13.33 2.25
C ASN A 84 1.95 12.81 3.66
N HIS A 85 1.83 11.49 3.80
CA HIS A 85 1.82 10.80 5.09
C HIS A 85 3.05 9.90 5.17
N ILE A 86 4.14 10.46 5.67
CA ILE A 86 5.44 9.81 5.71
C ILE A 86 5.79 9.48 7.16
N ASP A 87 5.87 8.20 7.49
CA ASP A 87 6.33 7.74 8.80
C ASP A 87 7.60 6.90 8.66
N SER A 88 8.74 7.59 8.74
CA SER A 88 10.06 6.96 8.72
C SER A 88 10.36 6.05 9.91
N GLN A 89 9.50 6.06 10.93
CA GLN A 89 9.59 5.18 12.09
C GLN A 89 8.79 3.88 11.91
N ALA A 90 7.94 3.78 10.90
CA ALA A 90 7.24 2.54 10.58
C ALA A 90 8.19 1.53 9.92
N SER A 91 8.04 0.23 10.22
CA SER A 91 8.90 -0.78 9.60
C SER A 91 8.52 -1.06 8.15
N ALA A 92 7.29 -0.74 7.76
CA ALA A 92 6.71 -0.99 6.44
C ALA A 92 5.62 0.04 6.13
N THR A 93 5.38 0.34 4.86
CA THR A 93 4.21 1.14 4.45
C THR A 93 2.89 0.45 4.85
N ALA A 94 2.85 -0.88 4.87
CA ALA A 94 1.71 -1.65 5.35
C ALA A 94 1.40 -1.43 6.85
N GLU A 95 2.39 -1.12 7.68
CA GLU A 95 2.19 -0.77 9.09
C GLU A 95 1.47 0.58 9.23
N ILE A 96 1.81 1.54 8.37
CA ILE A 96 1.15 2.85 8.31
C ILE A 96 -0.33 2.66 7.94
N ILE A 97 -0.60 1.85 6.91
CA ILE A 97 -1.98 1.56 6.47
C ILE A 97 -2.77 0.85 7.58
N ALA A 98 -2.15 -0.10 8.29
CA ALA A 98 -2.75 -0.74 9.46
C ALA A 98 -3.16 0.27 10.53
N SER A 99 -2.28 1.22 10.87
CA SER A 99 -2.60 2.27 11.83
C SER A 99 -3.76 3.16 11.37
N LEU A 100 -3.87 3.45 10.06
CA LEU A 100 -5.01 4.21 9.50
C LEU A 100 -6.33 3.44 9.63
N ILE A 101 -6.31 2.13 9.39
CA ILE A 101 -7.49 1.27 9.56
C ILE A 101 -7.98 1.29 11.02
N ASP A 102 -7.05 1.21 11.98
CA ASP A 102 -7.37 1.28 13.41
C ASP A 102 -7.98 2.64 13.77
N VAL A 103 -7.41 3.74 13.26
CA VAL A 103 -7.93 5.11 13.46
C VAL A 103 -9.33 5.28 12.86
N TRP A 104 -9.60 4.64 11.72
CA TRP A 104 -10.93 4.65 11.09
C TRP A 104 -11.92 3.71 11.78
N ALA A 105 -11.48 2.90 12.75
CA ALA A 105 -12.29 1.91 13.45
C ALA A 105 -13.01 0.94 12.49
N VAL A 106 -12.29 0.47 11.47
CA VAL A 106 -12.81 -0.44 10.44
C VAL A 106 -12.20 -1.81 10.61
N GLU A 107 -13.03 -2.85 10.56
CA GLU A 107 -12.54 -4.23 10.52
C GLU A 107 -12.17 -4.58 9.06
N PRO A 108 -10.88 -4.80 8.75
CA PRO A 108 -10.50 -5.21 7.41
C PRO A 108 -10.93 -6.66 7.19
N GLY A 109 -11.51 -6.95 6.03
CA GLY A 109 -11.74 -8.34 5.62
C GLY A 109 -10.43 -9.13 5.49
N ALA A 110 -10.51 -10.46 5.58
CA ALA A 110 -9.35 -11.35 5.58
C ALA A 110 -8.35 -11.11 4.43
N ALA A 111 -8.83 -10.77 3.24
CA ALA A 111 -7.97 -10.44 2.10
C ALA A 111 -7.09 -9.20 2.35
N VAL A 112 -7.65 -8.14 2.95
CA VAL A 112 -6.90 -6.93 3.29
C VAL A 112 -5.90 -7.23 4.41
N ALA A 113 -6.33 -7.95 5.45
CA ALA A 113 -5.46 -8.38 6.55
C ALA A 113 -4.25 -9.18 6.04
N ASN A 114 -4.47 -10.17 5.18
CA ASN A 114 -3.40 -11.00 4.61
C ASN A 114 -2.38 -10.19 3.79
N LEU A 115 -2.85 -9.21 3.00
CA LEU A 115 -1.97 -8.33 2.23
C LEU A 115 -1.13 -7.42 3.13
N LEU A 116 -1.72 -6.86 4.18
CA LEU A 116 -1.00 -6.03 5.16
C LEU A 116 0.06 -6.85 5.89
N TYR A 117 -0.31 -8.05 6.34
CA TYR A 117 0.62 -8.99 6.97
C TYR A 117 1.80 -9.34 6.04
N ALA A 118 1.51 -9.65 4.77
CA ALA A 118 2.55 -9.96 3.79
C ALA A 118 3.49 -8.77 3.55
N GLY A 119 2.97 -7.55 3.44
CA GLY A 119 3.78 -6.34 3.29
C GLY A 119 4.71 -6.10 4.49
N ILE A 120 4.20 -6.29 5.71
CA ILE A 120 5.02 -6.18 6.94
C ILE A 120 6.12 -7.25 6.95
N LEU A 121 5.81 -8.49 6.56
CA LEU A 121 6.80 -9.57 6.52
C LEU A 121 7.94 -9.29 5.54
N GLU A 122 7.63 -8.83 4.33
CA GLU A 122 8.66 -8.56 3.31
C GLU A 122 9.60 -7.42 3.77
N ASP A 123 9.06 -6.31 4.27
CA ASP A 123 9.88 -5.16 4.69
C ASP A 123 10.66 -5.39 5.99
N THR A 124 10.23 -6.35 6.82
CA THR A 124 10.95 -6.74 8.05
C THR A 124 11.86 -7.95 7.85
N GLY A 125 11.90 -8.54 6.65
CA GLY A 125 12.66 -9.75 6.37
C GLY A 125 12.23 -10.91 7.26
N GLU A 126 10.92 -11.13 7.39
CA GLU A 126 10.32 -12.06 8.33
C GLU A 126 10.68 -11.75 9.79
N PHE A 127 10.65 -10.46 10.15
CA PHE A 127 11.02 -9.95 11.48
C PHE A 127 12.50 -10.13 11.87
N ARG A 128 13.38 -10.32 10.87
CA ARG A 128 14.83 -10.54 11.09
C ARG A 128 15.65 -9.27 10.91
N PHE A 129 15.09 -8.26 10.25
CA PHE A 129 15.77 -6.98 10.01
C PHE A 129 15.67 -6.06 11.23
N SER A 130 16.63 -5.14 11.35
CA SER A 130 16.74 -4.21 12.48
C SER A 130 15.62 -3.17 12.56
N ASN A 131 14.85 -3.01 11.48
CA ASN A 131 13.66 -2.16 11.44
C ASN A 131 12.42 -2.83 12.06
N THR A 132 12.48 -4.09 12.50
CA THR A 132 11.38 -4.78 13.20
C THR A 132 11.07 -4.09 14.52
N ARG A 133 9.81 -3.66 14.71
CA ARG A 133 9.37 -2.94 15.90
C ARG A 133 8.18 -3.62 16.58
N PRO A 134 7.91 -3.33 17.88
CA PRO A 134 6.73 -3.83 18.56
C PRO A 134 5.41 -3.49 17.86
N ALA A 135 5.35 -2.35 17.15
CA ALA A 135 4.17 -1.95 16.39
C ALA A 135 3.94 -2.85 15.17
N SER A 136 4.97 -3.19 14.41
CA SER A 136 4.94 -4.14 13.30
C SER A 136 4.49 -5.54 13.76
N LEU A 137 4.98 -6.00 14.93
CA LEU A 137 4.54 -7.26 15.53
C LEU A 137 3.07 -7.23 15.96
N ARG A 138 2.60 -6.11 16.51
CA ARG A 138 1.18 -5.94 16.88
C ARG A 138 0.28 -5.93 15.64
N ALA A 139 0.62 -5.13 14.63
CA ALA A 139 -0.11 -5.08 13.38
C ALA A 139 -0.16 -6.47 12.73
N ALA A 140 0.98 -7.17 12.66
CA ALA A 140 1.03 -8.54 12.15
C ALA A 140 0.19 -9.53 12.99
N GLY A 141 0.17 -9.37 14.32
CA GLY A 141 -0.67 -10.18 15.21
C GLY A 141 -2.17 -9.96 15.01
N CYS A 142 -2.61 -8.72 14.76
CA CYS A 142 -4.01 -8.41 14.45
C CYS A 142 -4.48 -9.02 13.13
N PHE A 143 -3.57 -9.22 12.17
CA PHE A 143 -3.89 -9.65 10.81
C PHE A 143 -3.38 -11.05 10.47
N ARG A 144 -3.06 -11.87 11.48
CA ARG A 144 -2.52 -13.21 11.24
C ARG A 144 -3.47 -14.01 10.33
N PRO A 145 -2.99 -14.49 9.17
CA PRO A 145 -3.86 -15.23 8.26
C PRO A 145 -4.38 -16.51 8.92
N HIS A 146 -5.66 -16.81 8.70
CA HIS A 146 -6.17 -18.17 8.85
C HIS A 146 -5.75 -18.97 7.62
N TRP A 147 -4.52 -19.49 7.62
CA TRP A 147 -4.11 -20.51 6.66
C TRP A 147 -4.77 -21.83 7.06
N GLY A 148 -6.02 -22.01 6.64
CA GLY A 148 -6.80 -23.25 6.76
C GLY A 148 -6.93 -23.93 5.41
#